data_AF-A0A1T4M3Z4-F1
#
_entry.id   AF-A0A1T4M3Z4-F1
#
_cell.length_a   1.000
_cell.length_b   1.000
_cell.length_c   1.000
_cell.angle_alpha   90.00
_cell.angle_beta   90.00
_cell.angle_gamma   90.00
#
_symmetry.space_group_name_H-M   'P 1'
#
loop_
_entity.id
_entity.type
_entity.pdbx_description
1 polymer ?
#
loop_
_entity_poly.entity_id
_entity_poly.type
_entity_poly.pdbx_seq_one_letter_code
_entity_poly.pdbx_strand_id
1 'polypeptide(L)'
;MKKYNHLSREQGYTIDRLLKQKKSYSFIAQTIGMSTSTVSREVKRNKTARGRYPCHTAHMYATERKEWRWYPRKFTDKMREQVVQILREKQWSPEQIVGRFRLKGIPIVGKTTLYTFLHEDKALGGDLYQLTRHHLKYRRKSLAKPLKSQWEKRKGIDQRPQCINQEERFGDFEMDLIIGAKQQEAILTLTDRKTDYAIIEPLPKGGKLQIKTIQNLLNNRPRKKLNFQSPMELLDIYL
;
A
#
# COMPACT_ATOMS: atom_id res chain seq x y z
N MET A 1 47.89 18.75 1.41
CA MET A 1 46.62 18.18 1.92
C MET A 1 46.74 16.65 1.98
N LYS A 2 46.49 16.01 3.13
CA LYS A 2 46.38 14.53 3.17
C LYS A 2 45.16 14.09 2.35
N LYS A 3 45.38 13.25 1.34
CA LYS A 3 44.31 12.69 0.49
C LYS A 3 43.46 11.75 1.35
N TYR A 4 42.14 11.95 1.39
CA TYR A 4 41.23 11.08 2.13
C TYR A 4 41.10 9.75 1.38
N ASN A 5 41.69 8.68 1.92
CA ASN A 5 41.59 7.35 1.32
C ASN A 5 40.29 6.67 1.75
N HIS A 6 39.46 6.34 0.77
CA HIS A 6 38.28 5.51 0.98
C HIS A 6 38.68 4.04 1.04
N LEU A 7 37.99 3.27 1.90
CA LEU A 7 38.10 1.82 1.92
C LEU A 7 37.71 1.24 0.55
N SER A 8 38.58 0.39 0.01
CA SER A 8 38.27 -0.36 -1.21
C SER A 8 37.28 -1.48 -0.92
N ARG A 9 36.65 -2.01 -1.97
CA ARG A 9 35.73 -3.15 -1.85
C ARG A 9 36.46 -4.39 -1.33
N GLU A 10 37.71 -4.60 -1.75
CA GLU A 10 38.58 -5.69 -1.29
C GLU A 10 38.88 -5.57 0.21
N GLN A 11 39.24 -4.39 0.67
CA GLN A 11 39.45 -4.14 2.10
C GLN A 11 38.17 -4.41 2.91
N GLY A 12 36.99 -4.07 2.36
CA GLY A 12 35.70 -4.41 2.95
C GLY A 12 35.46 -5.93 3.08
N TYR A 13 35.85 -6.72 2.08
CA TYR A 13 35.77 -8.19 2.15
C TYR A 13 36.70 -8.75 3.24
N THR A 14 37.92 -8.22 3.34
CA THR A 14 38.87 -8.60 4.38
C THR A 14 38.32 -8.30 5.78
N ILE A 15 37.71 -7.12 5.97
CA ILE A 15 37.05 -6.76 7.23
C ILE A 15 35.94 -7.77 7.58
N ASP A 16 35.01 -8.05 6.65
CA ASP A 16 33.91 -9.00 6.89
C ASP A 16 34.43 -10.40 7.27
N ARG A 17 35.41 -10.93 6.52
CA ARG A 17 35.97 -12.27 6.77
C ARG A 17 36.69 -12.34 8.13
N LEU A 18 37.50 -11.34 8.47
CA LEU A 18 38.25 -11.33 9.74
C LEU A 18 37.33 -11.09 10.95
N LEU A 19 36.23 -10.35 10.80
CA LEU A 19 35.23 -10.21 11.86
C LEU A 19 34.48 -11.52 12.12
N LYS A 20 34.19 -12.31 11.08
CA LYS A 20 33.64 -13.67 11.24
C LYS A 20 34.59 -14.60 12.00
N GLN A 21 35.90 -14.39 11.84
CA GLN A 21 36.96 -15.09 12.60
C GLN A 21 37.21 -14.49 14.00
N LYS A 22 36.39 -13.53 14.44
CA LYS A 22 36.51 -12.85 15.74
C LYS A 22 37.87 -12.16 15.97
N LYS A 23 38.55 -11.72 14.90
CA LYS A 23 39.79 -10.95 15.02
C LYS A 23 39.52 -9.53 15.54
N SER A 24 40.48 -8.95 16.25
CA SER A 24 40.36 -7.60 16.81
C SER A 24 40.43 -6.52 15.73
N TYR A 25 39.84 -5.34 15.98
CA TYR A 25 39.94 -4.22 15.04
C TYR A 25 41.39 -3.77 14.78
N SER A 26 42.29 -3.93 15.77
CA SER A 26 43.72 -3.65 15.61
C SER A 26 44.35 -4.56 14.57
N PHE A 27 44.12 -5.87 14.69
CA PHE A 27 44.61 -6.87 13.75
C PHE A 27 44.10 -6.62 12.33
N ILE A 28 42.80 -6.34 12.20
CA ILE A 28 42.17 -6.06 10.90
C ILE A 28 42.80 -4.83 10.25
N ALA A 29 42.96 -3.76 11.03
CA ALA A 29 43.53 -2.49 10.57
C ALA A 29 44.97 -2.65 10.07
N GLN A 30 45.81 -3.40 10.81
CA GLN A 30 47.17 -3.73 10.40
C GLN A 30 47.19 -4.54 9.10
N THR A 31 46.29 -5.52 8.98
CA THR A 31 46.19 -6.39 7.78
C THR A 31 45.85 -5.60 6.52
N ILE A 32 44.94 -4.62 6.60
CA ILE A 32 44.51 -3.81 5.45
C ILE A 32 45.31 -2.51 5.27
N GLY A 33 46.30 -2.25 6.13
CA GLY A 33 47.12 -1.03 6.11
C GLY A 33 46.36 0.25 6.47
N MET A 34 45.32 0.18 7.29
CA MET A 34 44.49 1.33 7.70
C MET A 34 44.60 1.60 9.20
N SER A 35 44.08 2.73 9.67
CA SER A 35 43.98 2.98 11.11
C SER A 35 42.86 2.18 11.76
N THR A 36 43.06 1.79 13.02
CA THR A 36 42.05 1.10 13.85
C THR A 36 40.74 1.88 13.93
N SER A 37 40.83 3.21 14.01
CA SER A 37 39.68 4.10 14.03
C SER A 37 38.90 4.13 12.71
N THR A 38 39.55 3.86 11.57
CA THR A 38 38.88 3.73 10.27
C THR A 38 38.02 2.47 10.22
N VAL A 39 38.59 1.33 10.61
CA VAL A 39 37.85 0.04 10.69
C VAL A 39 36.68 0.14 11.67
N SER A 40 36.91 0.68 12.87
CA SER A 40 35.86 0.83 13.89
C SER A 40 34.69 1.70 13.39
N ARG A 41 34.97 2.87 12.78
CA ARG A 41 33.92 3.75 12.24
C ARG A 41 33.15 3.09 11.10
N GLU A 42 33.83 2.36 10.22
CA GLU A 42 33.22 1.64 9.11
C GLU A 42 32.25 0.55 9.60
N VAL A 43 32.71 -0.29 10.52
CA VAL A 43 31.90 -1.36 11.11
C VAL A 43 30.72 -0.78 11.87
N LYS A 44 30.94 0.26 12.69
CA LYS A 44 29.86 0.93 13.45
C LYS A 44 28.78 1.50 12.51
N ARG A 45 29.17 2.06 11.37
CA ARG A 45 28.24 2.69 10.41
C ARG A 45 27.39 1.69 9.64
N ASN A 46 27.96 0.53 9.31
CA ASN A 46 27.34 -0.43 8.39
C ASN A 46 26.95 -1.76 9.04
N LYS A 47 27.02 -1.88 10.38
CA LYS A 47 26.53 -3.06 11.09
C LYS A 47 25.00 -3.18 10.98
N THR A 48 24.55 -4.42 10.84
CA THR A 48 23.13 -4.79 10.92
C THR A 48 22.61 -4.70 12.36
N ALA A 49 21.28 -4.72 12.55
CA ALA A 49 20.66 -4.79 13.87
C ALA A 49 21.14 -6.01 14.70
N ARG A 50 21.56 -7.08 14.03
CA ARG A 50 22.15 -8.29 14.64
C ARG A 50 23.66 -8.18 14.90
N GLY A 51 24.26 -6.99 14.73
CA GLY A 51 25.67 -6.71 14.99
C GLY A 51 26.66 -7.19 13.93
N ARG A 52 26.20 -7.77 12.81
CA ARG A 52 27.07 -8.27 11.73
C ARG A 52 27.41 -7.17 10.72
N TYR A 53 28.62 -7.20 10.16
CA TYR A 53 29.07 -6.30 9.07
C TYR A 53 29.03 -7.02 7.71
N PRO A 54 27.99 -6.83 6.88
CA PRO A 54 27.95 -7.38 5.53
C PRO A 54 28.68 -6.45 4.54
N CYS A 55 29.82 -6.88 4.01
CA CYS A 55 30.62 -6.09 3.05
C CYS A 55 29.80 -5.64 1.83
N HIS A 56 29.01 -6.54 1.22
CA HIS A 56 28.20 -6.23 0.05
C HIS A 56 27.22 -5.07 0.30
N THR A 57 26.48 -5.14 1.42
CA THR A 57 25.52 -4.09 1.79
C THR A 57 26.22 -2.79 2.17
N ALA A 58 27.37 -2.87 2.86
CA ALA A 58 28.18 -1.70 3.19
C ALA A 58 28.63 -0.94 1.92
N HIS A 59 29.05 -1.68 0.88
CA HIS A 59 29.43 -1.12 -0.41
C HIS A 59 28.24 -0.50 -1.15
N MET A 60 27.09 -1.18 -1.16
CA MET A 60 25.84 -0.65 -1.73
C MET A 60 25.42 0.66 -1.05
N TYR A 61 25.47 0.75 0.29
CA TYR A 61 25.18 2.01 0.97
C TYR A 61 26.22 3.10 0.70
N ALA A 62 27.49 2.73 0.51
CA ALA A 62 28.52 3.70 0.17
C ALA A 62 28.32 4.29 -1.23
N THR A 63 27.93 3.48 -2.21
CA THR A 63 27.61 3.92 -3.57
C THR A 63 26.36 4.79 -3.58
N GLU A 64 25.29 4.36 -2.91
CA GLU A 64 24.07 5.14 -2.75
C GLU A 64 24.36 6.52 -2.12
N ARG A 65 25.13 6.59 -1.03
CA ARG A 65 25.55 7.87 -0.44
C ARG A 65 26.35 8.76 -1.39
N LYS A 66 27.16 8.16 -2.28
CA LYS A 66 27.89 8.94 -3.29
C LYS A 66 26.92 9.56 -4.28
N GLU A 67 25.98 8.78 -4.80
CA GLU A 67 24.93 9.25 -5.71
C GLU A 67 24.09 10.36 -5.06
N TRP A 68 23.75 10.21 -3.78
CA TRP A 68 22.99 11.21 -3.03
C TRP A 68 23.66 12.59 -2.99
N ARG A 69 24.99 12.67 -3.13
CA ARG A 69 25.70 13.96 -3.19
C ARG A 69 25.40 14.77 -4.45
N TRP A 70 24.98 14.11 -5.52
CA TRP A 70 24.73 14.73 -6.82
C TRP A 70 23.33 15.34 -6.89
N TYR A 71 22.44 14.97 -5.96
CA TYR A 71 21.14 15.58 -5.84
C TYR A 71 21.26 16.97 -5.20
N PRO A 72 20.53 17.96 -5.73
CA PRO A 72 20.48 19.28 -5.11
C PRO A 72 20.03 19.17 -3.65
N ARG A 73 20.86 19.68 -2.74
CA ARG A 73 20.51 19.76 -1.31
C ARG A 73 19.85 21.08 -0.94
N LYS A 74 20.00 22.10 -1.79
CA LYS A 74 19.40 23.41 -1.60
C LYS A 74 18.18 23.51 -2.49
N PHE A 75 17.06 23.93 -1.90
CA PHE A 75 15.86 24.24 -2.63
C PHE A 75 15.93 25.69 -3.12
N THR A 76 16.59 25.89 -4.26
CA THR A 76 16.84 27.21 -4.87
C THR A 76 15.55 27.88 -5.31
N ASP A 77 15.52 29.21 -5.39
CA ASP A 77 14.31 29.97 -5.73
C ASP A 77 13.74 29.59 -7.10
N LYS A 78 14.59 29.38 -8.11
CA LYS A 78 14.17 28.85 -9.42
C LYS A 78 13.41 27.51 -9.33
N MET A 79 13.82 26.63 -8.42
CA MET A 79 13.11 25.36 -8.19
C MET A 79 11.79 25.59 -7.46
N ARG A 80 11.74 26.55 -6.53
CA ARG A 80 10.51 26.91 -5.80
C ARG A 80 9.46 27.44 -6.76
N GLU A 81 9.83 28.38 -7.64
CA GLU A 81 8.95 28.92 -8.67
C GLU A 81 8.39 27.82 -9.57
N GLN A 82 9.25 26.93 -10.07
CA GLN A 82 8.81 25.79 -10.89
C GLN A 82 7.85 24.86 -10.14
N VAL A 83 8.11 24.57 -8.86
CA VAL A 83 7.23 23.74 -8.04
C VAL A 83 5.88 24.43 -7.82
N VAL A 84 5.88 25.73 -7.49
CA VAL A 84 4.64 26.52 -7.31
C VAL A 84 3.82 26.56 -8.59
N GLN A 85 4.46 26.77 -9.75
CA GLN A 85 3.80 26.76 -11.05
C GLN A 85 3.12 25.40 -11.32
N ILE A 86 3.83 24.29 -11.09
CA ILE A 86 3.27 22.94 -11.29
C ILE A 86 2.12 22.66 -10.31
N LEU A 87 2.22 23.12 -9.06
CA LEU A 87 1.14 23.00 -8.08
C LEU A 87 -0.11 23.75 -8.55
N ARG A 88 0.04 24.98 -9.05
CA ARG A 88 -1.08 25.81 -9.54
C ARG A 88 -1.71 25.26 -10.82
N GLU A 89 -0.90 24.86 -11.80
CA GLU A 89 -1.40 24.41 -13.11
C GLU A 89 -1.90 22.96 -13.12
N LYS A 90 -1.22 22.06 -12.39
CA LYS A 90 -1.40 20.60 -12.55
C LYS A 90 -1.81 19.88 -11.28
N GLN A 91 -1.76 20.55 -10.12
CA GLN A 91 -2.14 20.01 -8.81
C GLN A 91 -1.43 18.69 -8.45
N TRP A 92 -0.18 18.52 -8.91
CA TRP A 92 0.61 17.32 -8.64
C TRP A 92 1.02 17.23 -7.16
N SER A 93 1.09 16.01 -6.61
CA SER A 93 1.65 15.79 -5.28
C SER A 93 3.17 16.00 -5.27
N PRO A 94 3.78 16.33 -4.11
CA PRO A 94 5.23 16.39 -3.97
C PRO A 94 5.98 15.15 -4.50
N GLU A 95 5.46 13.94 -4.31
CA GLU A 95 6.04 12.72 -4.88
C GLU A 95 5.92 12.65 -6.39
N GLN A 96 4.79 13.08 -6.95
CA GLN A 96 4.60 13.11 -8.41
C GLN A 96 5.58 14.10 -9.06
N ILE A 97 5.77 15.27 -8.46
CA ILE A 97 6.73 16.28 -8.92
C ILE A 97 8.14 15.68 -8.91
N VAL A 98 8.58 15.15 -7.78
CA VAL A 98 9.93 14.55 -7.65
C VAL A 98 10.11 13.36 -8.58
N GLY A 99 9.12 12.48 -8.68
CA GLY A 99 9.15 11.32 -9.57
C GLY A 99 9.26 11.72 -11.04
N ARG A 100 8.46 12.70 -11.48
CA ARG A 100 8.47 13.17 -12.87
C ARG A 100 9.77 13.89 -13.23
N PHE A 101 10.33 14.68 -12.32
CA PHE A 101 11.61 15.36 -12.52
C PHE A 101 12.77 14.36 -12.63
N ARG A 102 12.78 13.34 -11.78
CA ARG A 102 13.76 12.24 -11.87
C ARG A 102 13.69 11.50 -13.21
N LEU A 103 12.48 11.18 -13.68
CA LEU A 103 12.30 10.54 -15.00
C LEU A 103 12.81 11.40 -16.16
N LYS A 104 12.69 12.73 -16.04
CA LYS A 104 13.18 13.69 -17.04
C LYS A 104 14.66 14.07 -16.86
N GLY A 105 15.35 13.53 -15.86
CA GLY A 105 16.72 13.93 -15.53
C GLY A 105 16.86 15.37 -15.04
N ILE A 106 15.77 16.03 -14.64
CA ILE A 106 15.80 17.41 -14.14
C ILE A 106 16.17 17.38 -12.65
N PRO A 107 17.22 18.09 -12.22
CA PRO A 107 17.64 18.10 -10.83
C PRO A 107 16.58 18.74 -9.93
N ILE A 108 16.20 18.05 -8.86
CA ILE A 108 15.24 18.54 -7.87
C ILE A 108 15.56 18.01 -6.47
N VAL A 109 15.10 18.71 -5.43
CA VAL A 109 15.21 18.29 -4.04
C VAL A 109 14.30 17.09 -3.75
N GLY A 110 14.53 16.42 -2.61
CA GLY A 110 13.73 15.26 -2.20
C GLY A 110 12.30 15.62 -1.83
N LYS A 111 11.39 14.62 -1.87
CA LYS A 111 9.98 14.79 -1.51
C LYS A 111 9.78 15.39 -0.12
N THR A 112 10.62 15.01 0.85
CA THR A 112 10.57 15.53 2.22
C THR A 112 10.77 17.04 2.25
N THR A 113 11.70 17.57 1.44
CA THR A 113 11.95 19.02 1.34
C THR A 113 10.76 19.76 0.74
N LEU A 114 10.11 19.20 -0.28
CA LEU A 114 8.87 19.78 -0.81
C LEU A 114 7.74 19.79 0.24
N TYR A 115 7.61 18.71 1.02
CA TYR A 115 6.65 18.69 2.13
C TYR A 115 6.95 19.73 3.19
N THR A 116 8.20 19.83 3.63
CA THR A 116 8.63 20.87 4.58
C THR A 116 8.27 22.26 4.05
N PHE A 117 8.57 22.55 2.78
CA PHE A 117 8.19 23.81 2.14
C PHE A 117 6.67 24.07 2.15
N LEU A 118 5.85 23.07 1.81
CA LEU A 118 4.38 23.23 1.87
C LEU A 118 3.85 23.41 3.30
N HIS A 119 4.48 22.78 4.29
CA HIS A 119 4.13 22.97 5.69
C HIS A 119 4.54 24.35 6.20
N GLU A 120 5.70 24.86 5.80
CA GLU A 120 6.16 26.22 6.10
C GLU A 120 5.23 27.27 5.48
N ASP A 121 4.89 27.13 4.20
CA ASP A 121 3.93 27.99 3.51
C ASP A 121 2.57 28.02 4.24
N LYS A 122 2.05 26.83 4.60
CA LYS A 122 0.81 26.73 5.39
C LYS A 122 0.92 27.41 6.75
N ALA A 123 2.05 27.27 7.45
CA ALA A 123 2.25 27.90 8.75
C ALA A 123 2.30 29.44 8.66
N LEU A 124 2.74 29.97 7.52
CA LEU A 124 2.73 31.39 7.18
C LEU A 124 1.37 31.89 6.63
N GLY A 125 0.35 31.03 6.57
CA GLY A 125 -0.98 31.38 6.06
C GLY A 125 -1.15 31.23 4.54
N GLY A 126 -0.19 30.60 3.86
CA GLY A 126 -0.24 30.35 2.42
C GLY A 126 -1.25 29.29 2.00
N ASP A 127 -1.53 29.26 0.70
CA ASP A 127 -2.56 28.43 0.06
C ASP A 127 -1.99 27.20 -0.67
N LEU A 128 -0.66 27.06 -0.80
CA LEU A 128 -0.06 26.08 -1.71
C LEU A 128 -0.43 24.64 -1.36
N TYR A 129 -0.60 24.36 -0.07
CA TYR A 129 -1.01 23.04 0.38
C TYR A 129 -2.39 22.63 -0.17
N GLN A 130 -3.30 23.58 -0.38
CA GLN A 130 -4.65 23.38 -0.92
C GLN A 130 -4.62 23.08 -2.42
N LEU A 131 -3.51 23.35 -3.10
CA LEU A 131 -3.36 23.05 -4.52
C LEU A 131 -2.91 21.59 -4.75
N THR A 132 -2.47 20.90 -3.70
CA THR A 132 -2.18 19.46 -3.81
C THR A 132 -3.48 18.67 -3.82
N ARG A 133 -3.61 17.65 -4.68
CA ARG A 133 -4.82 16.80 -4.78
C ARG A 133 -5.40 16.31 -3.43
N HIS A 134 -4.56 16.14 -2.41
CA HIS A 134 -4.98 15.68 -1.09
C HIS A 134 -5.01 16.76 -0.01
N HIS A 135 -4.67 18.02 -0.29
CA HIS A 135 -4.61 19.12 0.69
C HIS A 135 -3.75 18.81 1.92
N LEU A 136 -2.64 18.07 1.74
CA LEU A 136 -1.84 17.45 2.82
C LEU A 136 -2.61 16.50 3.77
N LYS A 137 -3.86 16.11 3.44
CA LYS A 137 -4.65 15.13 4.19
C LYS A 137 -4.14 13.72 3.90
N TYR A 138 -3.03 13.35 4.51
CA TYR A 138 -2.69 11.94 4.64
C TYR A 138 -3.56 11.31 5.72
N ARG A 139 -4.63 10.61 5.33
CA ARG A 139 -5.24 9.64 6.23
C ARG A 139 -4.22 8.54 6.45
N ARG A 140 -3.73 8.39 7.69
CA ARG A 140 -3.15 7.12 8.15
C ARG A 140 -4.27 6.08 8.13
N LYS A 141 -4.60 5.54 6.96
CA LYS A 141 -5.27 4.24 6.90
C LYS A 141 -4.16 3.23 7.09
N SER A 142 -4.16 2.58 8.25
CA SER A 142 -3.65 1.21 8.33
C SER A 142 -4.22 0.48 7.12
N LEU A 143 -3.35 0.06 6.19
CA LEU A 143 -3.77 -0.94 5.22
C LEU A 143 -4.17 -2.12 6.08
N ALA A 144 -5.48 -2.38 6.19
CA ALA A 144 -5.98 -3.49 6.98
C ALA A 144 -5.15 -4.71 6.57
N LYS A 145 -4.47 -5.34 7.53
CA LYS A 145 -3.82 -6.63 7.27
C LYS A 145 -4.96 -7.52 6.78
N PRO A 146 -4.94 -8.01 5.53
CA PRO A 146 -5.96 -8.94 5.10
C PRO A 146 -5.88 -10.12 6.07
N LEU A 147 -6.91 -10.29 6.90
CA LEU A 147 -7.17 -11.57 7.52
C LEU A 147 -7.26 -12.52 6.34
N LYS A 148 -6.34 -13.49 6.25
CA LYS A 148 -6.42 -14.61 5.32
C LYS A 148 -7.65 -15.43 5.71
N SER A 149 -8.85 -14.89 5.53
CA SER A 149 -10.05 -15.70 5.44
C SER A 149 -9.97 -16.45 4.11
N GLN A 150 -10.71 -17.55 4.01
CA GLN A 150 -10.67 -18.55 2.94
C GLN A 150 -11.16 -18.01 1.57
N TRP A 151 -10.56 -16.91 1.08
CA TRP A 151 -10.86 -16.31 -0.22
C TRP A 151 -10.63 -17.30 -1.37
N GLU A 152 -9.66 -18.22 -1.21
CA GLU A 152 -9.35 -19.29 -2.17
C GLU A 152 -10.53 -20.22 -2.48
N LYS A 153 -11.53 -20.31 -1.59
CA LYS A 153 -12.73 -21.15 -1.80
C LYS A 153 -13.90 -20.43 -2.45
N ARG A 154 -13.81 -19.11 -2.69
CA ARG A 154 -14.89 -18.32 -3.29
C ARG A 154 -14.67 -18.20 -4.79
N LYS A 155 -15.71 -18.51 -5.57
CA LYS A 155 -15.72 -18.20 -7.01
C LYS A 155 -15.88 -16.70 -7.18
N GLY A 156 -14.95 -16.08 -7.90
CA GLY A 156 -15.02 -14.65 -8.25
C GLY A 156 -16.17 -14.36 -9.23
N ILE A 157 -16.54 -13.09 -9.34
CA ILE A 157 -17.55 -12.63 -10.31
C ILE A 157 -17.10 -12.97 -11.75
N ASP A 158 -15.80 -12.90 -12.01
CA ASP A 158 -15.19 -13.22 -13.31
C ASP A 158 -15.33 -14.69 -13.71
N GLN A 159 -15.65 -15.58 -12.76
CA GLN A 159 -15.83 -17.01 -12.98
C GLN A 159 -17.30 -17.40 -13.19
N ARG A 160 -18.22 -16.43 -13.29
CA ARG A 160 -19.64 -16.69 -13.54
C ARG A 160 -19.84 -17.23 -14.96
N PRO A 161 -20.71 -18.23 -15.16
CA PRO A 161 -21.12 -18.67 -16.49
C PRO A 161 -21.70 -17.51 -17.31
N GLN A 162 -21.43 -17.51 -18.62
CA GLN A 162 -21.82 -16.42 -19.51
C GLN A 162 -23.35 -16.22 -19.59
N CYS A 163 -24.14 -17.29 -19.44
CA CYS A 163 -25.60 -17.20 -19.41
C CYS A 163 -26.16 -16.33 -18.27
N ILE A 164 -25.40 -16.14 -17.18
CA ILE A 164 -25.76 -15.24 -16.08
C ILE A 164 -25.48 -13.78 -16.47
N ASN A 165 -24.37 -13.52 -17.15
CA ASN A 165 -24.02 -12.18 -17.65
C ASN A 165 -24.96 -11.72 -18.77
N GLN A 166 -25.48 -12.67 -19.54
CA GLN A 166 -26.46 -12.45 -20.61
C GLN A 166 -27.90 -12.49 -20.10
N GLU A 167 -28.12 -12.68 -18.80
CA GLU A 167 -29.45 -12.64 -18.15
C GLU A 167 -30.46 -13.61 -18.79
N GLU A 168 -29.96 -14.79 -19.21
CA GLU A 168 -30.74 -15.73 -20.01
C GLU A 168 -31.76 -16.53 -19.19
N ARG A 169 -31.57 -16.64 -17.87
CA ARG A 169 -32.44 -17.42 -16.96
C ARG A 169 -32.81 -16.66 -15.68
N PHE A 170 -33.92 -17.06 -15.07
CA PHE A 170 -34.35 -16.56 -13.76
C PHE A 170 -33.67 -17.35 -12.63
N GLY A 171 -33.53 -16.72 -11.45
CA GLY A 171 -33.02 -17.36 -10.25
C GLY A 171 -31.55 -17.07 -9.94
N ASP A 172 -30.88 -16.27 -10.75
CA ASP A 172 -29.53 -15.80 -10.49
C ASP A 172 -29.60 -14.48 -9.69
N PHE A 173 -29.53 -14.59 -8.37
CA PHE A 173 -29.64 -13.46 -7.44
C PHE A 173 -28.27 -12.85 -7.13
N GLU A 174 -28.22 -11.53 -7.13
CA GLU A 174 -27.15 -10.76 -6.51
C GLU A 174 -27.54 -10.37 -5.09
N MET A 175 -26.57 -10.52 -4.18
CA MET A 175 -26.76 -10.24 -2.76
C MET A 175 -25.84 -9.10 -2.36
N ASP A 176 -26.44 -7.97 -2.03
CA ASP A 176 -25.75 -6.80 -1.51
C ASP A 176 -26.15 -6.52 -0.07
N LEU A 177 -25.28 -5.80 0.65
CA LEU A 177 -25.49 -5.44 2.05
C LEU A 177 -25.27 -3.92 2.22
N ILE A 178 -26.34 -3.21 2.54
CA ILE A 178 -26.28 -1.79 2.86
C ILE A 178 -26.04 -1.67 4.37
N ILE A 179 -24.89 -1.11 4.75
CA ILE A 179 -24.52 -0.95 6.17
C ILE A 179 -24.81 0.49 6.60
N GLY A 180 -25.54 0.65 7.71
CA GLY A 180 -25.85 1.96 8.27
C GLY A 180 -24.61 2.72 8.75
N ALA A 181 -24.69 4.04 8.84
CA ALA A 181 -23.54 4.91 9.17
C ALA A 181 -22.84 4.56 10.49
N LYS A 182 -23.59 4.05 11.47
CA LYS A 182 -23.08 3.60 12.78
C LYS A 182 -22.60 2.14 12.80
N GLN A 183 -22.67 1.43 11.67
CA GLN A 183 -22.32 0.01 11.52
C GLN A 183 -23.07 -0.96 12.45
N GLN A 184 -24.19 -0.52 13.03
CA GLN A 184 -25.00 -1.30 13.96
C GLN A 184 -26.20 -1.99 13.29
N GLU A 185 -26.54 -1.56 12.09
CA GLU A 185 -27.72 -1.96 11.33
C GLU A 185 -27.28 -2.25 9.90
N ALA A 186 -27.94 -3.22 9.28
CA ALA A 186 -27.71 -3.53 7.87
C ALA A 186 -29.02 -3.90 7.20
N ILE A 187 -29.11 -3.64 5.91
CA ILE A 187 -30.23 -4.07 5.06
C ILE A 187 -29.65 -5.04 4.03
N LEU A 188 -30.24 -6.23 3.94
CA LEU A 188 -29.93 -7.21 2.92
C LEU A 188 -30.78 -6.92 1.69
N THR A 189 -30.14 -6.85 0.53
CA THR A 189 -30.82 -6.72 -0.77
C THR A 189 -30.48 -7.91 -1.63
N LEU A 190 -31.49 -8.64 -2.07
CA LEU A 190 -31.39 -9.76 -3.01
C LEU A 190 -32.12 -9.40 -4.29
N THR A 191 -31.39 -9.22 -5.39
CA THR A 191 -31.97 -8.81 -6.68
C THR A 191 -31.74 -9.89 -7.73
N ASP A 192 -32.80 -10.34 -8.38
CA ASP A 192 -32.68 -11.25 -9.54
C ASP A 192 -32.19 -10.50 -10.76
N ARG A 193 -31.07 -10.96 -11.36
CA ARG A 193 -30.42 -10.24 -12.47
C ARG A 193 -31.24 -10.13 -13.75
N LYS A 194 -32.20 -11.03 -13.98
CA LYS A 194 -33.00 -11.04 -15.21
C LYS A 194 -34.27 -10.20 -15.09
N THR A 195 -34.86 -10.19 -13.90
CA THR A 195 -36.21 -9.64 -13.67
C THR A 195 -36.22 -8.39 -12.83
N ASP A 196 -35.05 -7.96 -12.30
CA ASP A 196 -34.91 -6.89 -11.30
C ASP A 196 -35.79 -7.08 -10.05
N TYR A 197 -36.30 -8.29 -9.84
CA TYR A 197 -37.11 -8.61 -8.68
C TYR A 197 -36.24 -8.56 -7.43
N ALA A 198 -36.54 -7.60 -6.55
CA ALA A 198 -35.77 -7.34 -5.34
C ALA A 198 -36.50 -7.80 -4.07
N ILE A 199 -35.77 -8.46 -3.17
CA ILE A 199 -36.18 -8.72 -1.79
C ILE A 199 -35.28 -7.87 -0.89
N ILE A 200 -35.89 -7.04 -0.05
CA ILE A 200 -35.18 -6.11 0.83
C ILE A 200 -35.61 -6.38 2.26
N GLU A 201 -34.67 -6.79 3.09
CA GLU A 201 -34.95 -7.20 4.48
C GLU A 201 -34.00 -6.52 5.47
N PRO A 202 -34.51 -5.86 6.53
CA PRO A 202 -33.69 -5.32 7.59
C PRO A 202 -33.07 -6.45 8.42
N LEU A 203 -31.76 -6.36 8.69
CA LEU A 203 -31.05 -7.30 9.54
C LEU A 203 -30.86 -6.71 10.94
N PRO A 204 -31.31 -7.41 12.01
CA PRO A 204 -31.13 -6.93 13.38
C PRO A 204 -29.67 -6.95 13.83
N LYS A 205 -29.39 -6.20 14.91
CA LYS A 205 -28.05 -6.02 15.51
C LYS A 205 -27.32 -7.36 15.69
N GLY A 206 -26.11 -7.45 15.12
CA GLY A 206 -25.23 -8.62 15.28
C GLY A 206 -24.75 -9.25 13.98
N GLY A 207 -25.25 -8.83 12.82
CA GLY A 207 -24.60 -8.97 11.50
C GLY A 207 -24.25 -10.40 11.04
N LYS A 208 -24.64 -11.43 11.78
CA LYS A 208 -24.56 -12.81 11.32
C LYS A 208 -25.76 -13.05 10.44
N LEU A 209 -25.57 -12.86 9.13
CA LEU A 209 -26.45 -13.40 8.10
C LEU A 209 -26.65 -14.89 8.41
N GLN A 210 -27.80 -15.23 8.99
CA GLN A 210 -28.13 -16.62 9.21
C GLN A 210 -28.44 -17.18 7.82
N ILE A 211 -27.60 -18.09 7.34
CA ILE A 211 -27.76 -18.78 6.05
C ILE A 211 -29.19 -19.34 5.93
N LYS A 212 -29.77 -19.79 7.04
CA LYS A 212 -31.16 -20.25 7.15
C LYS A 212 -32.19 -19.19 6.79
N THR A 213 -32.01 -17.93 7.20
CA THR A 213 -32.92 -16.83 6.87
C THR A 213 -32.89 -16.55 5.36
N ILE A 214 -31.71 -16.49 4.76
CA ILE A 214 -31.57 -16.31 3.30
C ILE A 214 -32.18 -17.50 2.54
N GLN A 215 -31.91 -18.73 3.00
CA GLN A 215 -32.49 -19.94 2.42
C GLN A 215 -34.02 -19.89 2.49
N ASN A 216 -34.61 -19.50 3.62
CA ASN A 216 -36.06 -19.38 3.78
C ASN A 216 -36.65 -18.32 2.83
N LEU A 217 -36.02 -17.15 2.70
CA LEU A 217 -36.46 -16.10 1.76
C LEU A 217 -36.43 -16.57 0.30
N LEU A 218 -35.40 -17.34 -0.09
CA LEU A 218 -35.28 -17.87 -1.45
C LEU A 218 -36.18 -19.09 -1.70
N ASN A 219 -36.43 -19.90 -0.68
CA ASN A 219 -37.21 -21.13 -0.78
C ASN A 219 -38.71 -20.85 -0.72
N ASN A 220 -39.19 -19.97 0.16
CA ASN A 220 -40.62 -19.72 0.37
C ASN A 220 -41.20 -18.68 -0.60
N ARG A 221 -40.54 -18.46 -1.75
CA ARG A 221 -41.01 -17.51 -2.76
C ARG A 221 -42.09 -18.12 -3.65
N PRO A 222 -43.15 -17.39 -4.00
CA PRO A 222 -44.12 -17.84 -4.98
C PRO A 222 -43.47 -17.89 -6.37
N ARG A 223 -43.50 -19.05 -7.03
CA ARG A 223 -42.88 -19.25 -8.35
C ARG A 223 -43.94 -19.29 -9.45
N LYS A 224 -43.85 -18.40 -10.44
CA LYS A 224 -44.83 -18.32 -11.57
C LYS A 224 -45.03 -19.66 -12.31
N LYS A 225 -44.00 -20.51 -12.38
CA LYS A 225 -44.08 -21.85 -13.01
C LYS A 225 -44.75 -22.92 -12.14
N LEU A 226 -44.89 -22.68 -10.83
CA LEU A 226 -45.54 -23.58 -9.87
C LEU A 226 -46.94 -23.08 -9.49
N ASN A 227 -47.62 -22.33 -10.37
CA ASN A 227 -48.86 -21.61 -10.01
C ASN A 227 -48.74 -20.82 -8.69
N PHE A 228 -47.60 -20.18 -8.47
CA PHE A 228 -47.29 -19.40 -7.27
C PHE A 228 -47.15 -20.20 -5.97
N GLN A 229 -47.12 -21.54 -6.01
CA GLN A 229 -46.80 -22.37 -4.86
C GLN A 229 -45.30 -22.36 -4.55
N SER A 230 -44.95 -22.44 -3.27
CA SER A 230 -43.60 -22.66 -2.78
C SER A 230 -43.22 -24.15 -2.88
N PRO A 231 -41.91 -24.50 -2.95
CA PRO A 231 -41.48 -25.89 -2.95
C PRO A 231 -41.90 -26.69 -1.71
N MET A 232 -42.12 -26.02 -0.57
CA MET A 232 -42.58 -26.67 0.68
C MET A 232 -44.06 -27.08 0.57
N GLU A 233 -44.91 -26.16 0.11
CA GLU A 233 -46.34 -26.43 -0.15
C GLU A 233 -46.54 -27.51 -1.21
N LEU A 234 -45.61 -27.60 -2.17
CA LEU A 234 -45.64 -28.65 -3.19
C LEU A 234 -45.25 -30.01 -2.59
N LEU A 235 -44.30 -30.08 -1.67
CA LEU A 235 -43.89 -31.33 -1.02
C LEU A 235 -44.98 -31.91 -0.10
N ASP A 236 -45.73 -31.07 0.62
CA ASP A 236 -46.84 -31.50 1.48
C ASP A 236 -48.05 -32.06 0.70
N ILE A 237 -48.13 -31.82 -0.62
CA ILE A 237 -49.17 -32.39 -1.49
C ILE A 237 -48.83 -33.82 -1.95
N TYR A 238 -47.54 -34.19 -1.94
CA TYR A 238 -47.04 -35.46 -2.49
C TYR A 238 -46.43 -36.39 -1.42
N LEU A 239 -46.52 -36.03 -0.14
CA LEU A 239 -46.17 -36.85 1.03
C LEU A 239 -47.42 -37.14 1.86
#